data_AF-A0A8T5HDW6-F1
#
_entry.id   AF-A0A8T5HDW6-F1
#
_cell.length_a   1.000
_cell.length_b   1.000
_cell.length_c   1.000
_cell.angle_alpha   90.00
_cell.angle_beta   90.00
_cell.angle_gamma   90.00
#
_symmetry.space_group_name_H-M   'P 1'
#
loop_
_entity.id
_entity.type
_entity.pdbx_description
1 polymer ?
#
loop_
_entity_poly.entity_id
_entity_poly.type
_entity_poly.pdbx_seq_one_letter_code
_entity_poly.pdbx_strand_id
1 'polypeptide(L)' 'TGEPEVLEKALNDPEESVRHSAVVALSNLEFMKTLCKNEKFGKLTGG' A
#
# COMPACT_ATOMS: atom_id res chain seq x y z
N THR A 1 16.13 6.57 -0.89
CA THR A 1 15.36 5.63 -0.07
C THR A 1 13.89 5.92 -0.25
N GLY A 2 13.20 5.09 -1.03
CA GLY A 2 11.75 5.26 -1.24
C GLY A 2 10.97 4.47 -0.20
N GLU A 3 9.76 4.92 0.13
CA GLU A 3 8.82 4.22 1.01
C GLU A 3 8.59 2.73 0.63
N PRO A 4 8.53 2.33 -0.67
CA PRO A 4 8.35 0.92 -1.04
C PRO A 4 9.52 0.03 -0.59
N GLU A 5 10.75 0.53 -0.69
CA GLU A 5 11.97 -0.22 -0.36
C GLU A 5 12.06 -0.52 1.15
N VAL A 6 11.56 0.40 1.98
CA VAL A 6 11.51 0.21 3.44
C VAL A 6 10.47 -0.85 3.81
N LEU A 7 9.29 -0.81 3.18
CA LEU A 7 8.23 -1.78 3.42
C LEU A 7 8.59 -3.18 2.91
N GLU A 8 9.28 -3.28 1.77
CA GLU A 8 9.79 -4.56 1.25
C GLU A 8 10.80 -5.22 2.20
N LYS A 9 11.66 -4.42 2.85
CA LYS A 9 12.57 -4.93 3.88
C LYS A 9 11.81 -5.42 5.12
N ALA A 10 10.77 -4.70 5.53
CA ALA A 10 9.95 -5.03 6.69
C ALA A 10 9.18 -6.37 6.54
N LEU A 11 9.03 -6.91 5.33
CA LEU A 11 8.48 -8.24 5.10
C LEU A 11 9.33 -9.37 5.69
N ASN A 12 10.61 -9.12 5.97
CA ASN A 12 11.53 -10.09 6.55
C ASN A 12 11.88 -9.77 8.01
N ASP A 13 11.16 -8.83 8.64
CA ASP A 13 11.40 -8.47 10.03
C ASP A 13 11.15 -9.69 10.95
N PRO A 14 11.96 -9.92 12.00
CA PRO A 14 11.74 -11.03 12.93
C PRO A 14 10.38 -10.97 13.63
N GLU A 15 9.84 -9.78 13.86
CA GLU A 15 8.55 -9.58 14.50
C GLU A 15 7.40 -9.81 13.51
N GLU A 16 6.53 -10.78 13.81
CA GLU A 16 5.38 -11.12 12.96
C GLU A 16 4.42 -9.95 12.76
N SER A 17 4.22 -9.16 13.81
CA SER A 17 3.39 -7.94 13.77
C SER A 17 3.90 -6.92 12.76
N VAL A 18 5.22 -6.78 12.63
CA VAL A 18 5.87 -5.88 11.67
C VAL A 18 5.68 -6.39 10.25
N ARG A 19 5.89 -7.70 10.02
CA ARG A 19 5.64 -8.33 8.70
C ARG A 19 4.19 -8.16 8.26
N HIS A 20 3.22 -8.44 9.14
CA HIS A 20 1.80 -8.27 8.82
C HIS A 20 1.45 -6.81 8.50
N SER A 21 2.00 -5.86 9.25
CA SER A 21 1.80 -4.44 8.98
C SER A 21 2.37 -4.03 7.61
N ALA A 22 3.54 -4.57 7.24
CA ALA A 22 4.17 -4.31 5.94
C ALA A 22 3.34 -4.86 4.77
N VAL A 23 2.75 -6.05 4.89
CA VAL A 23 1.83 -6.62 3.89
C VAL A 23 0.63 -5.68 3.66
N VAL A 24 -0.03 -5.26 4.74
CA VAL A 24 -1.20 -4.36 4.65
C VAL A 24 -0.81 -3.03 4.00
N ALA A 25 0.31 -2.43 4.41
CA ALA A 25 0.78 -1.15 3.87
C ALA A 25 1.11 -1.25 2.37
N LEU A 26 1.77 -2.32 1.92
CA LEU A 26 2.08 -2.53 0.51
C LEU A 26 0.81 -2.70 -0.33
N SER A 27 -0.16 -3.49 0.16
CA SER A 27 -1.46 -3.64 -0.50
C SER A 27 -2.21 -2.31 -0.62
N ASN A 28 -2.16 -1.47 0.43
CA ASN A 28 -2.76 -0.14 0.40
C ASN A 28 -2.10 0.77 -0.65
N LEU A 29 -0.77 0.73 -0.76
CA LEU A 29 -0.05 1.53 -1.77
C LEU A 29 -0.37 1.07 -3.20
N GLU A 30 -0.45 -0.24 -3.44
CA GLU A 30 -0.84 -0.79 -4.75
C GLU A 30 -2.29 -0.43 -5.10
N PHE A 31 -3.19 -0.52 -4.12
CA PHE A 31 -4.58 -0.11 -4.29
C PHE A 31 -4.70 1.37 -4.65
N MET A 32 -3.99 2.25 -3.95
CA MET A 32 -3.96 3.69 -4.24
C MET A 32 -3.39 3.99 -5.63
N LYS A 33 -2.35 3.28 -6.08
CA LYS A 33 -1.86 3.39 -7.47
C LYS A 33 -2.92 3.00 -8.49
N THR A 34 -3.76 2.02 -8.16
CA THR A 34 -4.85 1.56 -9.02
C THR A 34 -6.02 2.55 -9.05
N LEU A 35 -6.31 3.24 -7.93
CA LEU A 35 -7.28 4.33 -7.88
C LEU A 35 -6.82 5.57 -8.64
N CYS A 36 -5.57 6.03 -8.44
CA CYS A 36 -5.03 7.21 -9.11
C CYS A 36 -4.96 7.06 -10.64
N LYS A 37 -4.84 5.83 -11.16
CA LYS A 37 -4.88 5.56 -12.60
C LYS A 37 -6.31 5.46 -13.17
N ASN A 38 -7.32 5.37 -12.31
CA ASN A 38 -8.72 5.32 -12.68
C ASN A 38 -9.42 6.61 -12.22
N GLU A 39 -9.30 7.70 -12.99
CA GLU A 39 -10.10 8.94 -12.81
C GLU A 39 -11.63 8.70 -12.73
N LYS A 40 -12.08 7.49 -13.10
CA LYS A 40 -13.47 7.04 -12.98
C LYS A 40 -13.97 6.88 -11.54
N PHE A 41 -13.09 6.73 -10.54
CA PHE A 41 -13.53 6.57 -9.14
C PHE A 41 -14.05 7.88 -8.52
N GLY A 42 -13.51 9.04 -8.91
CA GLY A 42 -13.98 10.34 -8.41
C GLY A 42 -15.44 10.65 -8.76
N LYS A 43 -16.02 9.98 -9.76
CA LYS A 43 -17.44 10.12 -10.13
C LYS A 43 -18.37 9.15 -9.41
N LEU A 44 -17.86 8.06 -8.84
CA LEU A 44 -18.70 7.02 -8.21
C LEU A 44 -19.00 7.33 -6.74
N THR A 45 -18.11 8.04 -6.05
CA THR A 45 -18.31 8.42 -4.63
C THR A 45 -19.01 9.75 -4.44
N GLY A 46 -19.63 10.32 -5.50
CA GLY A 46 -20.54 11.48 -5.44
C GLY A 46 -20.10 12.58 -4.46
N GLY A 47 -19.34 13.57 -4.95
CA GLY A 47 -19.19 14.82 -4.20
C GLY A 47 -20.55 15.41 -3.80
#